data_AF-A0A543PGM2-F1
#
_entry.id   AF-A0A543PGM2-F1
#
_cell.length_a   1.000
_cell.length_b   1.000
_cell.length_c   1.000
_cell.angle_alpha   90.00
_cell.angle_beta   90.00
_cell.angle_gamma   90.00
#
_symmetry.space_group_name_H-M   'P 1'
#
loop_
_entity.id
_entity.type
_entity.pdbx_description
1 polymer ?
#
loop_
_entity_poly.entity_id
_entity_poly.type
_entity_poly.pdbx_seq_one_letter_code
_entity_poly.pdbx_strand_id
1 'polypeptide(L)'
;MAGGMHPGRSGRSLGERAANSGVQADTPAPRVAAAPPRPPVPPAVQRPGGYGAAGDGGEGRHCWVRDPPDAPGTWPGLLVEWRQRGGTWQGRVAYTVTGLHGPALVEAWLPAARLEPR
;
A
#
# COMPACT_ATOMS: atom_id res chain seq x y z
N MET A 1 14.20 -25.90 -21.37
CA MET A 1 15.14 -24.79 -21.07
C MET A 1 14.51 -23.96 -19.95
N ALA A 2 14.84 -24.25 -18.69
CA ALA A 2 14.30 -23.54 -17.54
C ALA A 2 15.21 -22.33 -17.24
N GLY A 3 14.68 -21.12 -17.41
CA GLY A 3 15.36 -19.88 -17.02
C GLY A 3 14.94 -19.49 -15.60
N GLY A 4 15.83 -19.70 -14.64
CA GLY A 4 15.64 -19.21 -13.27
C GLY A 4 15.86 -17.70 -13.22
N MET A 5 14.90 -16.96 -12.65
CA MET A 5 15.06 -15.53 -12.41
C MET A 5 15.59 -15.32 -10.99
N HIS A 6 16.85 -14.88 -10.90
CA HIS A 6 17.50 -14.53 -9.64
C HIS A 6 16.84 -13.29 -9.02
N PRO A 7 16.59 -13.28 -7.70
CA PRO A 7 16.01 -12.13 -7.03
C PRO A 7 16.99 -10.95 -7.06
N GLY A 8 16.51 -9.84 -7.63
CA GLY A 8 17.24 -8.58 -7.70
C GLY A 8 17.59 -8.08 -6.29
N ARG A 9 18.89 -7.82 -6.11
CA ARG A 9 19.54 -7.34 -4.89
C ARG A 9 18.83 -6.13 -4.28
N SER A 10 18.33 -6.28 -3.04
CA SER A 10 17.67 -5.24 -2.25
C SER A 10 18.57 -4.03 -2.01
N GLY A 11 18.28 -2.91 -2.67
CA GLY A 11 18.65 -1.58 -2.19
C GLY A 11 17.69 -1.12 -1.08
N ARG A 12 18.12 -0.17 -0.26
CA ARG A 12 17.31 0.44 0.82
C ARG A 12 15.90 0.80 0.32
N SER A 13 14.88 0.54 1.13
CA SER A 13 13.50 0.78 0.72
C SER A 13 13.21 2.28 0.63
N LEU A 14 12.16 2.69 -0.09
CA LEU A 14 11.73 4.10 -0.11
C LEU A 14 11.29 4.58 1.28
N GLY A 15 10.63 3.72 2.07
CA GLY A 15 10.25 4.03 3.45
C GLY A 15 11.45 4.30 4.34
N GLU A 16 12.54 3.55 4.16
CA GLU A 16 13.80 3.75 4.86
C GLU A 16 14.48 5.06 4.45
N ARG A 17 14.36 5.49 3.18
CA ARG A 17 14.82 6.82 2.76
C ARG A 17 13.95 7.95 3.32
N ALA A 18 12.64 7.76 3.40
CA ALA A 18 11.72 8.74 3.99
C ALA A 18 11.93 8.89 5.49
N ALA A 19 12.18 7.80 6.23
CA ALA A 19 12.55 7.88 7.65
C ALA A 19 13.86 8.66 7.88
N ASN A 20 14.79 8.58 6.92
CA ASN A 20 16.05 9.30 6.94
C ASN A 20 15.96 10.75 6.40
N SER A 21 14.80 11.21 5.90
CA SER A 21 14.65 12.57 5.35
C SER A 21 14.33 13.64 6.40
N GLY A 22 14.18 13.26 7.67
CA GLY A 22 14.03 14.20 8.79
C GLY A 22 12.67 14.88 8.92
N VAL A 23 11.64 14.42 8.19
CA VAL A 23 10.26 14.93 8.32
C VAL A 23 9.61 14.28 9.55
N GLN A 24 9.52 14.99 10.68
CA GLN A 24 8.79 14.51 11.85
C GLN A 24 7.28 14.55 11.59
N ALA A 25 6.61 13.40 11.70
CA ALA A 25 5.17 13.34 11.88
C ALA A 25 4.86 13.66 13.34
N ASP A 26 4.55 14.92 13.62
CA ASP A 26 4.15 15.35 14.95
C ASP A 26 2.67 15.00 15.17
N THR A 27 2.39 13.87 15.82
CA THR A 27 1.06 13.57 16.38
C THR A 27 1.19 12.59 17.56
N PRO A 28 0.71 12.92 18.76
CA PRO A 28 0.72 11.98 19.88
C PRO A 28 -0.33 10.87 19.69
N ALA A 29 0.08 9.61 19.85
CA ALA A 29 -0.80 8.45 19.83
C ALA A 29 -1.66 8.37 21.12
N PRO A 30 -2.96 8.04 21.04
CA PRO A 30 -3.74 7.72 22.23
C PRO A 30 -3.36 6.33 22.77
N ARG A 31 -3.24 6.21 24.10
CA ARG A 31 -3.01 4.94 24.80
C ARG A 31 -4.26 4.06 24.70
N VAL A 32 -4.17 2.94 23.99
CA VAL A 32 -5.22 1.92 23.96
C VAL A 32 -5.01 0.97 25.15
N ALA A 33 -6.04 0.82 25.99
CA ALA A 33 -6.05 -0.13 27.10
C ALA A 33 -6.02 -1.58 26.59
N ALA A 34 -5.35 -2.46 27.36
CA ALA A 34 -5.10 -3.85 26.98
C ALA A 34 -6.39 -4.68 26.83
N ALA A 35 -6.54 -5.36 25.70
CA ALA A 35 -7.62 -6.30 25.42
C ALA A 35 -7.33 -7.70 26.01
N PRO A 36 -8.36 -8.50 26.39
CA PRO A 36 -8.19 -9.84 26.95
C PRO A 36 -7.68 -10.87 25.92
N PRO A 37 -7.11 -12.01 26.37
CA PRO A 37 -6.50 -13.01 25.48
C PRO A 37 -7.53 -13.72 24.59
N ARG A 38 -7.16 -13.95 23.33
CA ARG A 38 -7.97 -14.63 22.31
C ARG A 38 -7.85 -16.16 22.43
N PRO A 39 -8.89 -16.95 22.11
CA PRO A 39 -8.81 -18.41 22.06
C PRO A 39 -7.98 -18.90 20.85
N PRO A 40 -7.45 -20.15 20.88
CA PRO A 40 -6.60 -20.69 19.82
C PRO A 40 -7.35 -20.93 18.51
N VAL A 41 -6.71 -20.58 17.40
CA VAL A 41 -7.24 -20.67 16.03
C VAL A 41 -6.95 -22.09 15.46
N PRO A 42 -7.90 -22.75 14.78
CA PRO A 42 -7.64 -24.02 14.08
C PRO A 42 -6.71 -23.83 12.86
N PRO A 43 -6.00 -24.89 12.41
CA PRO A 43 -5.03 -24.79 11.32
C PRO A 43 -5.69 -24.41 9.98
N ALA A 44 -5.04 -23.48 9.27
CA ALA A 44 -5.54 -22.90 8.04
C ALA A 44 -5.51 -23.89 6.87
N VAL A 45 -6.68 -24.19 6.31
CA VAL A 45 -6.82 -24.82 4.98
C VAL A 45 -6.41 -23.80 3.93
N GLN A 46 -5.33 -24.10 3.19
CA GLN A 46 -4.81 -23.24 2.12
C GLN A 46 -5.83 -23.19 0.96
N ARG A 47 -6.36 -21.99 0.68
CA ARG A 47 -7.15 -21.72 -0.54
C ARG A 47 -6.22 -21.28 -1.67
N PRO A 48 -6.37 -21.81 -2.90
CA PRO A 48 -5.58 -21.37 -4.03
C PRO A 48 -6.11 -20.04 -4.58
N GLY A 49 -5.21 -19.07 -4.81
CA GLY A 49 -5.42 -17.98 -5.78
C GLY A 49 -6.16 -16.73 -5.32
N GLY A 50 -6.21 -16.42 -4.01
CA GLY A 50 -6.75 -15.15 -3.52
C GLY A 50 -5.74 -14.01 -3.67
N TYR A 51 -6.12 -12.96 -4.38
CA TYR A 51 -5.53 -11.61 -4.41
C TYR A 51 -4.76 -11.33 -3.11
N GLY A 52 -3.44 -11.16 -3.23
CA GLY A 52 -2.48 -11.20 -2.12
C GLY A 52 -3.02 -10.57 -0.85
N ALA A 53 -3.40 -11.43 0.10
CA ALA A 53 -3.66 -11.03 1.46
C ALA A 53 -2.45 -10.20 1.91
N ALA A 54 -2.73 -8.97 2.34
CA ALA A 54 -1.81 -7.99 2.89
C ALA A 54 -0.51 -8.63 3.39
N GLY A 55 0.53 -8.64 2.56
CA GLY A 55 1.79 -9.18 3.03
C GLY A 55 2.30 -8.28 4.15
N ASP A 56 2.65 -8.94 5.25
CA ASP A 56 3.45 -8.46 6.37
C ASP A 56 3.44 -6.95 6.64
N GLY A 57 2.26 -6.45 7.00
CA GLY A 57 2.09 -5.65 8.22
C GLY A 57 2.84 -4.33 8.42
N GLY A 58 3.35 -3.64 7.38
CA GLY A 58 3.84 -2.26 7.58
C GLY A 58 4.53 -1.57 6.39
N GLU A 59 4.93 -2.31 5.36
CA GLU A 59 5.59 -1.74 4.19
C GLU A 59 4.57 -1.38 3.10
N GLY A 60 4.54 -0.11 2.71
CA GLY A 60 3.74 0.35 1.58
C GLY A 60 4.08 -0.43 0.31
N ARG A 61 3.05 -0.95 -0.36
CA ARG A 61 3.20 -1.70 -1.62
C ARG A 61 3.08 -0.71 -2.75
N HIS A 62 4.07 -0.62 -3.62
CA HIS A 62 3.89 0.24 -4.80
C HIS A 62 2.99 -0.48 -5.82
N CYS A 63 2.18 0.30 -6.49
CA CYS A 63 1.20 -0.09 -7.48
C CYS A 63 1.18 0.96 -8.58
N TRP A 64 0.55 0.62 -9.69
CA TRP A 64 0.13 1.58 -10.69
C TRP A 64 -1.28 2.08 -10.35
N VAL A 65 -1.44 3.40 -10.34
CA VAL A 65 -2.72 4.09 -10.21
C VAL A 65 -3.24 4.43 -11.59
N ARG A 66 -4.41 3.89 -11.94
CA ARG A 66 -5.03 4.09 -13.25
C ARG A 66 -6.17 5.11 -13.19
N ASP A 67 -6.09 6.07 -14.10
CA ASP A 67 -7.11 7.08 -14.40
C ASP A 67 -7.71 7.70 -13.12
N PRO A 68 -6.88 8.26 -12.22
CA PRO A 68 -7.41 8.95 -11.05
C PRO A 68 -8.26 10.16 -11.47
N PRO A 69 -9.25 10.54 -10.65
CA PRO A 69 -9.98 11.77 -10.88
C PRO A 69 -8.98 12.92 -10.94
N ASP A 70 -9.14 13.83 -11.89
CA ASP A 70 -8.31 15.03 -12.08
C ASP A 70 -6.92 14.81 -12.72
N ALA A 71 -6.47 13.56 -12.92
CA ALA A 71 -5.21 13.27 -13.61
C ALA A 71 -5.27 11.96 -14.43
N PRO A 72 -5.95 11.93 -15.58
CA PRO A 72 -6.06 10.73 -16.42
C PRO A 72 -4.70 10.10 -16.77
N GLY A 73 -4.65 8.79 -16.97
CA GLY A 73 -3.42 8.04 -17.26
C GLY A 73 -2.94 7.14 -16.11
N THR A 74 -1.72 6.62 -16.25
CA THR A 74 -1.13 5.66 -15.29
C THR A 74 0.00 6.31 -14.51
N TRP A 75 -0.10 6.27 -13.18
CA TRP A 75 0.84 6.93 -12.27
C TRP A 75 1.48 5.93 -11.31
N PRO A 76 2.76 6.13 -10.95
CA PRO A 76 3.37 5.35 -9.87
C PRO A 76 2.76 5.75 -8.53
N GLY A 77 2.33 4.77 -7.74
CA GLY A 77 1.73 5.01 -6.43
C GLY A 77 2.23 4.04 -5.37
N LEU A 78 2.01 4.40 -4.11
CA LEU A 78 2.29 3.60 -2.93
C LEU A 78 0.97 3.32 -2.20
N LEU A 79 0.48 2.08 -2.32
CA LEU A 79 -0.63 1.55 -1.55
C LEU A 79 -0.21 1.36 -0.09
N VAL A 80 -0.87 2.10 0.79
CA VAL A 80 -0.58 2.18 2.23
C VAL A 80 -1.51 1.28 3.03
N GLU A 81 -2.80 1.31 2.70
CA GLU A 81 -3.81 0.57 3.46
C GLU A 81 -5.00 0.15 2.58
N TRP A 82 -5.71 -0.89 3.03
CA TRP A 82 -6.97 -1.35 2.44
C TRP A 82 -8.12 -1.11 3.40
N ARG A 83 -9.28 -0.73 2.86
CA ARG A 83 -10.55 -0.73 3.59
C ARG A 83 -11.68 -1.29 2.73
N GLN A 84 -12.74 -1.72 3.38
CA GLN A 84 -14.01 -2.00 2.71
C GLN A 84 -15.02 -0.88 3.02
N ARG A 85 -15.68 -0.34 1.99
CA ARG A 85 -16.76 0.66 2.12
C ARG A 85 -17.88 0.34 1.13
N GLY A 86 -19.10 0.18 1.65
CA GLY A 86 -20.28 -0.15 0.82
C GLY A 86 -20.12 -1.46 0.04
N GLY A 87 -19.48 -2.47 0.63
CA GLY A 87 -19.22 -3.76 -0.02
C GLY A 87 -18.05 -3.77 -1.00
N THR A 88 -17.47 -2.61 -1.33
CA THR A 88 -16.34 -2.49 -2.26
C THR A 88 -15.01 -2.31 -1.54
N TRP A 89 -13.94 -2.89 -2.07
CA TRP A 89 -12.58 -2.68 -1.59
C TRP A 89 -11.99 -1.38 -2.16
N GLN A 90 -11.36 -0.60 -1.28
CA GLN A 90 -10.64 0.61 -1.62
C GLN A 90 -9.24 0.55 -1.03
N GLY A 91 -8.24 0.99 -1.79
CA GLY A 91 -6.88 1.17 -1.31
C GLY A 91 -6.60 2.66 -1.10
N ARG A 92 -5.95 3.02 0.00
CA ARG A 92 -5.39 4.36 0.18
C ARG A 92 -4.03 4.39 -0.47
N VAL A 93 -3.84 5.28 -1.42
CA VAL A 93 -2.64 5.36 -2.23
C VAL A 93 -2.10 6.77 -2.21
N ALA A 94 -0.79 6.89 -1.99
CA ALA A 94 -0.02 8.11 -2.22
C ALA A 94 0.63 8.06 -3.61
N TYR A 95 0.37 9.03 -4.47
CA TYR A 95 0.92 9.11 -5.82
C TYR A 95 1.21 10.56 -6.20
N THR A 96 2.11 10.77 -7.17
CA THR A 96 2.45 12.11 -7.65
C THR A 96 1.79 12.39 -8.98
N VAL A 97 1.26 13.60 -9.13
CA VAL A 97 0.72 14.12 -10.40
C VAL A 97 1.48 15.38 -10.78
N THR A 98 1.67 15.60 -12.07
CA THR A 98 2.26 16.84 -12.60
C THR A 98 1.16 17.76 -13.08
N GLY A 99 0.97 18.90 -12.42
CA GLY A 99 -0.02 19.91 -12.80
C GLY A 99 0.62 21.25 -13.21
N LEU A 100 -0.24 22.24 -13.48
CA LEU A 100 0.16 23.61 -13.86
C LEU A 100 1.10 24.29 -12.86
N HIS A 101 1.01 23.92 -11.57
CA HIS A 101 1.81 24.49 -10.49
C HIS A 101 3.00 23.62 -10.07
N GLY A 102 3.34 22.60 -10.88
CA GLY A 102 4.41 21.65 -10.59
C GLY A 102 3.91 20.31 -10.03
N PRO A 103 4.83 19.45 -9.55
CA PRO A 103 4.47 18.14 -9.00
C PRO A 103 3.76 18.28 -7.65
N ALA A 104 2.65 17.56 -7.49
CA ALA A 104 1.89 17.48 -6.25
C ALA A 104 1.79 16.03 -5.76
N LEU A 105 1.91 15.82 -4.45
CA LEU A 105 1.60 14.55 -3.81
C LEU A 105 0.10 14.50 -3.50
N VAL A 106 -0.56 13.46 -3.98
CA VAL A 106 -1.97 13.18 -3.74
C VAL A 106 -2.09 11.93 -2.90
N GLU A 107 -2.92 11.99 -1.87
CA GLU A 107 -3.29 10.83 -1.08
C GLU A 107 -4.80 10.64 -1.12
N ALA A 108 -5.24 9.51 -1.66
CA ALA A 108 -6.65 9.26 -1.90
C ALA A 108 -7.04 7.80 -1.69
N TRP A 109 -8.31 7.58 -1.34
CA TRP A 109 -8.93 6.27 -1.38
C TRP A 109 -9.45 6.00 -2.79
N LEU A 110 -8.90 5.00 -3.45
CA LEU A 110 -9.28 4.61 -4.80
C LEU A 110 -9.91 3.21 -4.83
N PRO A 111 -10.88 2.95 -5.72
CA PRO A 111 -11.40 1.59 -5.92
C PRO A 111 -10.27 0.64 -6.30
N ALA A 112 -10.32 -0.60 -5.80
CA ALA A 112 -9.32 -1.64 -6.13
C ALA A 112 -9.11 -1.83 -7.63
N ALA A 113 -10.16 -1.65 -8.45
CA ALA A 113 -10.10 -1.76 -9.91
C ALA A 113 -9.18 -0.73 -10.59
N ARG A 114 -8.76 0.33 -9.88
CA ARG A 114 -7.81 1.34 -10.37
C ARG A 114 -6.38 1.07 -9.92
N LEU A 115 -6.13 0.02 -9.13
CA LEU A 115 -4.84 -0.27 -8.53
C LEU A 115 -4.29 -1.56 -9.11
N GLU A 116 -3.17 -1.47 -9.82
CA GLU A 116 -2.51 -2.62 -10.42
C GLU A 116 -1.18 -2.90 -9.70
N PRO A 117 -0.93 -4.16 -9.27
CA PRO A 117 0.36 -4.54 -8.70
C PRO A 117 1.51 -4.32 -9.68
N ARG A 118 2.71 -4.06 -9.16
CA ARG A 118 3.95 -3.99 -9.95
C ARG A 118 4.70 -5.31 -9.98
#